data_AF-G7PFZ2-F1
#
_entry.id   AF-G7PFZ2-F1
#
_cell.length_a   1.000
_cell.length_b   1.000
_cell.length_c   1.000
_cell.angle_alpha   90.00
_cell.angle_beta   90.00
_cell.angle_gamma   90.00
#
_symmetry.space_group_name_H-M   'P 1'
#
loop_
_entity.id
_entity.type
_entity.pdbx_description
1 polymer ?
#
loop_
_entity_poly.entity_id
_entity_poly.type
_entity_poly.pdbx_seq_one_letter_code
_entity_poly.pdbx_strand_id
1 'polypeptide(L)'
;PNIGHLGLPHGPSGEKMAVVTVDDCDTTMAVRFGKDVGNYSCAAQGTQTGSKKSLDLTGPLLLGGVPNLPEDFPVHNRQFVGCMRNLSVDGCAARRNFCDGRRCQNGGTCVNRWNMYLCECPLRFGGKNCEQ
;
A
#
# COMPACT_ATOMS: atom_id res chain seq x y z
N PRO A 1 27.75 -4.87 6.61
CA PRO A 1 26.66 -5.47 5.79
C PRO A 1 27.25 -6.40 4.72
N ASN A 2 26.79 -7.66 4.67
CA ASN A 2 27.15 -8.58 3.60
C ASN A 2 26.48 -8.09 2.32
N ILE A 3 27.27 -7.49 1.43
CA ILE A 3 26.81 -6.98 0.14
C ILE A 3 26.70 -8.20 -0.77
N GLY A 4 25.47 -8.56 -1.11
CA GLY A 4 25.21 -9.60 -2.12
C GLY A 4 25.64 -9.12 -3.50
N HIS A 5 25.97 -10.06 -4.37
CA HIS A 5 26.47 -9.87 -5.75
C HIS A 5 25.54 -9.03 -6.67
N LEU A 6 24.33 -8.68 -6.22
CA LEU A 6 23.31 -7.91 -6.94
C LEU A 6 23.18 -6.45 -6.47
N GLY A 7 24.03 -5.96 -5.55
CA GLY A 7 23.98 -4.57 -5.06
C GLY A 7 22.77 -4.25 -4.17
N LEU A 8 21.94 -5.25 -3.84
CA LEU A 8 20.81 -5.09 -2.93
C LEU A 8 21.26 -5.30 -1.47
N PRO A 9 20.98 -4.36 -0.55
CA PRO A 9 21.32 -4.51 0.86
C PRO A 9 20.43 -5.60 1.49
N HIS A 10 20.98 -6.80 1.67
CA HIS A 10 20.36 -7.84 2.48
C HIS A 10 20.74 -7.67 3.95
N GLY A 11 19.76 -7.29 4.77
CA GLY A 11 19.90 -7.31 6.22
C GLY A 11 19.78 -8.71 6.81
N PRO A 12 20.34 -8.94 8.01
CA PRO A 12 20.07 -10.16 8.77
C PRO A 12 18.56 -10.27 8.97
N SER A 13 18.05 -11.50 8.95
CA SER A 13 16.64 -11.91 8.77
C SER A 13 15.57 -11.33 9.75
N GLY A 14 15.85 -10.28 10.51
CA GLY A 14 14.89 -9.53 11.32
C GLY A 14 14.78 -8.03 10.98
N GLU A 15 15.75 -7.46 10.25
CA GLU A 15 15.85 -6.00 10.06
C GLU A 15 15.58 -5.62 8.59
N LYS A 16 14.57 -4.78 8.36
CA LYS A 16 14.37 -4.18 7.03
C LYS A 16 15.25 -2.94 6.93
N MET A 17 16.16 -2.94 5.96
CA MET A 17 17.03 -1.79 5.67
C MET A 17 16.57 -1.13 4.38
N ALA A 18 16.46 0.21 4.41
CA ALA A 18 16.22 1.03 3.24
C ALA A 18 17.45 1.92 3.02
N VAL A 19 17.90 1.99 1.77
CA VAL A 19 18.99 2.87 1.34
C VAL A 19 18.39 3.82 0.30
N VAL A 20 18.50 5.12 0.54
CA VAL A 20 18.10 6.18 -0.40
C VAL A 20 19.38 6.76 -1.00
N THR A 21 19.39 6.95 -2.31
CA THR A 21 20.57 7.32 -3.09
C THR A 21 20.18 8.36 -4.12
N VAL A 22 20.99 9.40 -4.29
CA VAL A 22 20.86 10.39 -5.37
C VAL A 22 21.66 9.91 -6.58
N ASP A 23 21.21 10.25 -7.80
CA ASP A 23 21.72 9.76 -9.09
C ASP A 23 23.26 9.58 -9.16
N ASP A 24 23.70 8.43 -9.69
CA ASP A 24 25.10 8.00 -9.87
C ASP A 24 25.99 8.00 -8.60
N CYS A 25 25.40 8.03 -7.40
CA CYS A 25 26.13 7.98 -6.12
C CYS A 25 26.73 6.60 -5.84
N ASP A 26 28.02 6.56 -5.45
CA ASP A 26 28.62 5.37 -4.85
C ASP A 26 28.08 5.19 -3.43
N THR A 27 27.01 4.40 -3.36
CA THR A 27 26.29 4.07 -2.14
C THR A 27 27.19 3.45 -1.07
N THR A 28 28.24 2.72 -1.47
CA THR A 28 29.14 2.04 -0.53
C THR A 28 30.05 3.03 0.16
N MET A 29 30.53 4.04 -0.58
CA MET A 29 31.34 5.13 -0.05
C MET A 29 30.50 6.10 0.77
N ALA A 30 29.36 6.52 0.25
CA ALA A 30 28.49 7.51 0.89
C ALA A 30 27.90 7.03 2.22
N VAL A 31 27.41 5.79 2.29
CA VAL A 31 26.80 5.27 3.52
C VAL A 31 27.83 4.90 4.58
N ARG A 32 29.01 4.38 4.18
CA ARG A 32 30.04 3.95 5.15
C ARG A 32 30.97 5.08 5.60
N PHE A 33 31.43 5.89 4.66
CA PHE A 33 32.52 6.85 4.89
C PHE A 33 32.07 8.30 4.73
N GLY A 34 30.81 8.58 4.38
CA GLY A 34 30.32 9.94 4.17
C GLY A 34 30.51 10.89 5.37
N LYS A 35 30.53 10.37 6.59
CA LYS A 35 30.81 11.13 7.82
C LYS A 35 32.29 11.47 8.00
N ASP A 36 33.18 10.61 7.50
CA ASP A 36 34.64 10.75 7.64
C ASP A 36 35.26 11.54 6.48
N VAL A 37 34.62 11.50 5.31
CA VAL A 37 35.11 12.14 4.06
C VAL A 37 34.71 13.62 3.98
N GLY A 38 33.81 14.10 4.84
CA GLY A 38 33.38 15.49 4.89
C GLY A 38 32.52 15.87 3.67
N ASN A 39 31.20 15.97 3.90
CA ASN A 39 30.20 16.43 2.91
C ASN A 39 29.90 15.47 1.73
N TYR A 40 30.32 14.20 1.81
CA TYR A 40 29.92 13.18 0.84
C TYR A 40 28.62 12.48 1.28
N SER A 41 27.49 13.22 1.23
CA SER A 41 26.17 12.77 1.71
C SER A 41 25.17 12.57 0.57
N CYS A 42 25.51 11.76 -0.43
CA CYS A 42 24.63 11.43 -1.55
C CYS A 42 23.79 10.15 -1.36
N ALA A 43 24.01 9.42 -0.25
CA ALA A 43 23.19 8.30 0.16
C ALA A 43 22.97 8.29 1.67
N ALA A 44 21.81 7.79 2.09
CA ALA A 44 21.44 7.61 3.50
C ALA A 44 20.86 6.22 3.71
N GLN A 45 21.15 5.61 4.86
CA GLN A 45 20.64 4.29 5.24
C GLN A 45 19.80 4.39 6.51
N GLY A 46 18.60 3.81 6.48
CA GLY A 46 17.72 3.66 7.64
C GLY A 46 17.43 2.19 7.91
N THR A 47 17.41 1.82 9.19
CA THR A 47 17.09 0.45 9.64
C THR A 47 15.84 0.48 10.51
N GLN A 48 14.85 -0.36 10.19
CA GLN A 48 13.70 -0.56 11.06
C GLN A 48 13.89 -1.82 11.91
N THR A 49 13.87 -1.64 13.23
CA THR A 49 14.13 -2.67 14.26
C THR A 49 12.87 -3.08 15.05
N GLY A 50 11.70 -3.07 14.41
CA GLY A 50 10.41 -3.41 15.04
C GLY A 50 9.78 -4.72 14.54
N SER A 51 8.99 -5.39 15.39
CA SER A 51 8.18 -6.57 15.02
C SER A 51 7.00 -6.22 14.09
N LYS A 52 6.60 -4.94 14.05
CA LYS A 52 5.59 -4.44 13.12
C LYS A 52 6.26 -4.05 11.81
N LYS A 53 6.16 -4.95 10.84
CA LYS A 53 6.57 -4.73 9.44
C LYS A 53 5.57 -3.84 8.68
N SER A 54 4.97 -2.86 9.35
CA SER A 54 4.08 -1.88 8.74
C SER A 54 4.87 -0.60 8.54
N LEU A 55 4.92 -0.09 7.31
CA LEU A 55 5.13 1.35 7.13
C LEU A 55 3.99 2.04 7.89
N ASP A 56 4.33 3.05 8.68
CA ASP A 56 3.35 3.93 9.29
C ASP A 56 2.72 4.77 8.17
N LEU A 57 1.63 4.26 7.60
CA LEU A 57 0.83 4.93 6.59
C LEU A 57 -0.17 5.89 7.25
N THR A 58 0.31 6.77 8.14
CA THR A 58 -0.51 7.91 8.57
C THR A 58 -0.84 8.83 7.38
N GLY A 59 -0.11 8.70 6.26
CA GLY A 59 -0.38 9.36 4.98
C GLY A 59 -1.25 8.54 4.01
N PRO A 60 -1.88 9.20 3.02
CA PRO A 60 -2.74 8.55 2.03
C PRO A 60 -1.96 7.62 1.08
N LEU A 61 -2.59 6.51 0.66
CA LEU A 61 -2.13 5.69 -0.45
C LEU A 61 -2.39 6.42 -1.78
N LEU A 62 -1.34 6.90 -2.42
CA LEU A 62 -1.43 7.62 -3.69
C LEU A 62 -1.08 6.68 -4.85
N LEU A 63 -2.03 6.52 -5.78
CA LEU A 63 -1.86 5.70 -6.98
C LEU A 63 -1.95 6.58 -8.22
N GLY A 64 -0.90 6.54 -9.03
CA GLY A 64 -0.85 7.21 -10.32
C GLY A 64 -0.38 8.67 -10.29
N GLY A 65 0.04 9.18 -9.14
CA GLY A 65 0.64 10.51 -9.05
C GLY A 65 0.73 10.97 -7.60
N VAL A 66 1.33 12.15 -7.41
CA VAL A 66 1.36 12.86 -6.13
C VAL A 66 0.61 14.18 -6.27
N PRO A 67 0.04 14.72 -5.17
CA PRO A 67 -0.52 16.07 -5.16
C PRO A 67 0.49 17.09 -5.67
N ASN A 68 0.00 18.23 -6.17
CA ASN A 68 0.86 19.33 -6.56
C ASN A 68 1.74 19.73 -5.38
N LEU A 69 3.04 19.61 -5.59
CA LEU A 69 4.05 20.02 -4.63
C LEU A 69 4.19 21.55 -4.68
N PRO A 70 4.70 22.19 -3.62
CA PRO A 70 5.05 23.61 -3.64
C PRO A 70 5.89 23.95 -4.88
N GLU A 71 5.77 25.16 -5.42
CA GLU A 71 6.49 25.57 -6.63
C GLU A 71 8.02 25.44 -6.49
N ASP A 72 8.54 25.51 -5.27
CA ASP A 72 9.96 25.33 -4.93
C ASP A 72 10.41 23.86 -4.84
N PHE A 73 9.55 22.91 -5.19
CA PHE A 73 9.92 21.50 -5.09
C PHE A 73 10.86 21.11 -6.24
N PRO A 74 12.07 20.59 -5.95
CA PRO A 74 13.15 20.43 -6.93
C PRO A 74 12.90 19.33 -7.98
N VAL A 75 11.72 18.71 -8.00
CA VAL A 75 11.40 17.56 -8.86
C VAL A 75 10.03 17.77 -9.53
N HIS A 76 10.02 17.87 -10.85
CA HIS A 76 8.79 17.81 -11.63
C HIS A 76 8.24 16.38 -11.63
N ASN A 77 7.11 16.19 -10.96
CA ASN A 77 6.42 14.90 -10.95
C ASN A 77 5.63 14.70 -12.24
N ARG A 78 5.93 13.63 -12.99
CA ARG A 78 5.07 13.14 -14.06
C ARG A 78 4.09 12.13 -13.48
N GLN A 79 2.80 12.41 -13.58
CA GLN A 79 1.74 11.49 -13.18
C GLN A 79 1.69 10.30 -14.15
N PHE A 80 1.22 9.18 -13.65
CA PHE A 80 0.95 8.01 -14.48
C PHE A 80 -0.26 8.28 -15.37
N VAL A 81 -0.10 8.07 -16.68
CA VAL A 81 -1.17 8.14 -17.66
C VAL A 81 -1.31 6.76 -18.29
N GLY A 82 -2.36 6.03 -17.92
CA GLY A 82 -2.59 4.66 -18.37
C GLY A 82 -3.62 3.94 -17.52
N CYS A 83 -3.83 2.65 -17.77
CA CYS A 83 -4.78 1.83 -17.00
C CYS A 83 -4.09 1.05 -15.89
N MET A 84 -4.67 1.07 -14.68
CA MET A 84 -4.31 0.17 -13.59
C MET A 84 -5.44 -0.86 -13.40
N ARG A 85 -5.09 -2.14 -13.18
CA ARG A 85 -6.06 -3.21 -12.94
C ARG A 85 -5.56 -4.14 -11.84
N ASN A 86 -6.48 -4.81 -11.16
CA ASN A 86 -6.22 -5.84 -10.14
C ASN A 86 -5.44 -5.32 -8.91
N LEU A 87 -5.77 -4.11 -8.44
CA LEU A 87 -5.21 -3.60 -7.20
C LEU A 87 -5.77 -4.37 -5.99
N SER A 88 -4.88 -4.91 -5.17
CA SER A 88 -5.20 -5.59 -3.92
C SER A 88 -4.34 -5.05 -2.79
N VAL A 89 -4.96 -4.50 -1.75
CA VAL A 89 -4.29 -4.00 -0.55
C VAL A 89 -4.74 -4.88 0.62
N ASP A 90 -3.79 -5.61 1.20
CA ASP A 90 -3.97 -6.48 2.37
C ASP A 90 -5.10 -7.53 2.28
N GLY A 91 -5.39 -8.04 1.08
CA GLY A 91 -6.37 -9.13 0.89
C GLY A 91 -7.83 -8.71 1.11
N CYS A 92 -8.10 -7.45 1.44
CA CYS A 92 -9.43 -6.88 1.28
C CYS A 92 -9.69 -6.70 -0.22
N ALA A 93 -10.35 -7.70 -0.81
CA ALA A 93 -11.03 -7.47 -2.08
C ALA A 93 -11.92 -6.24 -1.90
N ALA A 94 -11.80 -5.25 -2.79
CA ALA A 94 -12.66 -4.07 -2.83
C ALA A 94 -14.09 -4.48 -2.50
N ARG A 95 -14.72 -3.82 -1.51
CA ARG A 95 -16.00 -4.18 -0.86
C ARG A 95 -16.88 -5.01 -1.78
N ARG A 96 -16.79 -6.34 -1.68
CA ARG A 96 -17.52 -7.25 -2.54
C ARG A 96 -19.00 -6.97 -2.32
N ASN A 97 -19.75 -6.68 -3.38
CA ASN A 97 -21.18 -6.47 -3.24
C ASN A 97 -21.85 -7.82 -3.00
N PHE A 98 -22.26 -8.09 -1.77
CA PHE A 98 -22.91 -9.35 -1.43
C PHE A 98 -24.35 -9.44 -1.95
N CYS A 99 -24.88 -8.33 -2.48
CA CYS A 99 -26.15 -8.27 -3.21
C CYS A 99 -26.01 -8.50 -4.72
N ASP A 100 -24.80 -8.78 -5.23
CA ASP A 100 -24.65 -9.21 -6.63
C ASP A 100 -25.27 -10.61 -6.79
N GLY A 101 -26.50 -10.63 -7.29
CA GLY A 101 -27.35 -11.80 -7.47
C GLY A 101 -28.73 -11.63 -6.81
N ARG A 102 -29.77 -12.27 -7.36
CA ARG A 102 -31.10 -12.33 -6.74
C ARG A 102 -31.06 -13.20 -5.48
N ARG A 103 -30.55 -12.64 -4.38
CA ARG A 103 -30.39 -13.31 -3.07
C ARG A 103 -31.68 -13.33 -2.26
N CYS A 104 -32.40 -12.20 -2.24
CA CYS A 104 -33.66 -12.06 -1.53
C CYS A 104 -34.83 -12.46 -2.43
N GLN A 105 -35.74 -13.26 -1.89
CA GLN A 105 -36.94 -13.77 -2.54
C GLN A 105 -38.16 -12.93 -2.16
N ASN A 106 -39.30 -13.21 -2.78
CA ASN A 106 -40.61 -12.64 -2.41
C ASN A 106 -40.63 -11.10 -2.33
N GLY A 107 -39.83 -10.43 -3.15
CA GLY A 107 -39.75 -8.96 -3.18
C GLY A 107 -38.93 -8.33 -2.05
N GLY A 108 -38.12 -9.10 -1.33
CA GLY A 108 -37.23 -8.57 -0.28
C GLY A 108 -36.12 -7.67 -0.82
N THR A 109 -35.79 -6.62 -0.07
CA THR A 109 -34.73 -5.66 -0.42
C THR A 109 -33.38 -6.16 0.10
N CYS A 110 -32.39 -6.28 -0.80
CA CYS A 110 -31.03 -6.67 -0.41
C CYS A 110 -30.22 -5.47 0.05
N VAL A 111 -29.64 -5.56 1.26
CA VAL A 111 -28.77 -4.53 1.84
C VAL A 111 -27.35 -5.08 1.99
N ASN A 112 -26.40 -4.46 1.28
CA ASN A 112 -25.00 -4.85 1.29
C ASN A 112 -24.29 -4.39 2.59
N ARG A 113 -23.66 -5.32 3.31
CA ARG A 113 -22.84 -5.06 4.52
C ARG A 113 -21.36 -5.34 4.24
N TRP A 114 -20.51 -5.22 5.26
CA TRP A 114 -19.05 -5.32 5.11
C TRP A 114 -18.58 -6.69 4.63
N ASN A 115 -19.21 -7.76 5.13
CA ASN A 115 -18.83 -9.17 4.87
C ASN A 115 -20.04 -10.07 4.57
N MET A 116 -21.24 -9.49 4.42
CA MET A 116 -22.49 -10.22 4.24
C MET A 116 -23.55 -9.35 3.57
N TYR A 117 -24.68 -9.97 3.24
CA TYR A 117 -25.92 -9.27 2.86
C TYR A 117 -26.98 -9.49 3.95
N LEU A 118 -27.93 -8.56 4.02
CA LEU A 118 -29.15 -8.68 4.81
C LEU A 118 -30.34 -8.52 3.86
N CYS A 119 -31.36 -9.36 4.01
CA CYS A 119 -32.63 -9.18 3.29
C CYS A 119 -33.66 -8.53 4.21
N GLU A 120 -34.21 -7.41 3.78
CA GLU A 120 -35.35 -6.77 4.41
C GLU A 120 -36.62 -7.37 3.81
N CYS A 121 -37.28 -8.24 4.59
CA CYS A 121 -38.43 -8.99 4.11
C CYS A 121 -39.74 -8.21 4.26
N PRO A 122 -40.63 -8.24 3.25
CA PRO A 122 -41.94 -7.65 3.37
C PRO A 122 -42.80 -8.38 4.41
N LEU A 123 -43.85 -7.71 4.87
CA LEU A 123 -44.82 -8.27 5.82
C LEU A 123 -45.33 -9.63 5.35
N ARG A 124 -45.32 -10.61 6.26
CA ARG A 124 -45.63 -12.05 6.07
C ARG A 124 -44.52 -12.93 5.50
N PHE A 125 -43.34 -12.40 5.20
CA PHE A 125 -42.18 -13.21 4.82
C PHE A 125 -41.07 -13.15 5.87
N GLY A 126 -40.29 -14.23 5.98
CA GLY A 126 -39.20 -14.40 6.92
C GLY A 126 -38.10 -15.31 6.37
N GLY A 127 -37.12 -15.63 7.20
CA GLY A 127 -35.92 -16.36 6.79
C GLY A 127 -34.82 -15.44 6.25
N LYS A 128 -33.64 -16.01 6.02
CA LYS A 128 -32.43 -15.23 5.66
C LYS A 128 -32.57 -14.55 4.29
N ASN A 129 -33.35 -15.17 3.41
CA ASN A 129 -33.58 -14.76 2.03
C ASN A 129 -35.06 -14.41 1.77
N CYS A 130 -35.88 -14.21 2.80
CA CYS A 130 -37.33 -14.03 2.66
C CYS A 130 -38.04 -15.23 2.00
N GLU A 131 -37.52 -16.44 2.22
CA GLU A 131 -38.03 -17.68 1.64
C GLU A 131 -39.18 -18.35 2.43
N GLN A 132 -39.40 -17.92 3.67
CA GLN A 132 -40.43 -18.43 4.59
C GLN A 132 -41.62 -17.48 4.68
#